data_AF-A0A838K9D6-F1
#
_entry.id   AF-A0A838K9D6-F1
#
_cell.length_a   1.000
_cell.length_b   1.000
_cell.length_c   1.000
_cell.angle_alpha   90.00
_cell.angle_beta   90.00
_cell.angle_gamma   90.00
#
_symmetry.space_group_name_H-M   'P 1'
#
loop_
_entity.id
_entity.type
_entity.pdbx_description
1 polymer ?
#
loop_
_entity_poly.entity_id
_entity_poly.type
_entity_poly.pdbx_seq_one_letter_code
_entity_poly.pdbx_strand_id
1 'polypeptide(L)'
;MRTLLIDNHDSFTFNLFQLMARTYGVAPVVVPNDHLELTPALADGFDAVVISPGPGRPEVARDIGRCLETVRASRVPVLGVCLGHQALGHLVGAEVTAAPTPQHGHLTTVRHHGTGLFADLPAGFTAVRYHSLCLSEPLPEALTADAWSEDGVVMGIRHRSRPWWGVQFHPESIASEYGEQLLSTFRDLVVGRTPRRAATPAAPPTAPPAPVSAAPPGLVDAARSWMLLSRRLPYAVDPETVFDQLCSGRPYAFWLDGCHPSGELSRFSLLGHPGGPGGEVLSYDTSDGFVVVRDADGRGVDRLPGTITDVLSARLIERRVRPAPELPFGLKGGYVGYFGYELKADVGAAGNRRAATADAVWTFASRYVAIDHEQRSTWVVSVCRDTPTDIAAAQGWLDRTAAELGPAADRAGPPPGPASPAAEPLPVCPPRRYLDSVVEAQEELRAGQSYEVCLTTEVTAPFRGDAHHAYLRQRRLNPAPYSAFLQLGPTQVLCSSPERFLRIDEDGAVESRP
;
A
#
# COMPACT_ATOMS: atom_id res chain seq x y z
N MET A 1 -18.92 -4.14 22.13
CA MET A 1 -18.70 -2.75 22.55
C MET A 1 -18.55 -1.92 21.29
N ARG A 2 -19.39 -0.91 21.10
CA ARG A 2 -19.30 0.03 19.97
C ARG A 2 -18.31 1.13 20.34
N THR A 3 -17.31 1.31 19.50
CA THR A 3 -16.21 2.25 19.78
C THR A 3 -16.06 3.25 18.65
N LEU A 4 -15.85 4.53 19.03
CA LEU A 4 -15.37 5.56 18.11
C LEU A 4 -13.85 5.56 18.15
N LEU A 5 -13.20 5.32 17.02
CA LEU A 5 -11.76 5.46 16.84
C LEU A 5 -11.48 6.80 16.17
N ILE A 6 -10.84 7.72 16.89
CA ILE A 6 -10.44 9.00 16.31
C ILE A 6 -9.06 8.83 15.69
N ASP A 7 -8.97 9.08 14.38
CA ASP A 7 -7.75 8.93 13.59
C ASP A 7 -6.96 10.25 13.56
N ASN A 8 -5.75 10.24 14.11
CA ASN A 8 -4.80 11.35 14.01
C ASN A 8 -3.87 11.22 12.79
N HIS A 9 -4.37 10.63 11.71
CA HIS A 9 -3.67 10.44 10.43
C HIS A 9 -2.41 9.57 10.59
N ASP A 10 -2.54 8.50 11.36
CA ASP A 10 -1.43 7.59 11.67
C ASP A 10 -1.46 6.29 10.87
N SER A 11 -0.28 5.82 10.48
CA SER A 11 -0.15 4.54 9.77
C SER A 11 -0.64 3.33 10.58
N PHE A 12 -0.64 3.39 11.92
CA PHE A 12 -1.10 2.32 12.79
C PHE A 12 -2.58 2.41 13.17
N THR A 13 -3.32 3.47 12.79
CA THR A 13 -4.74 3.60 13.11
C THR A 13 -5.53 2.36 12.63
N PHE A 14 -5.27 1.88 11.43
CA PHE A 14 -5.97 0.71 10.90
C PHE A 14 -5.46 -0.62 11.47
N ASN A 15 -4.22 -0.70 11.97
CA ASN A 15 -3.78 -1.85 12.76
C ASN A 15 -4.56 -1.93 14.07
N LEU A 16 -4.75 -0.78 14.73
CA LEU A 16 -5.55 -0.68 15.94
C LEU A 16 -7.04 -0.98 15.66
N PHE A 17 -7.58 -0.50 14.52
CA PHE A 17 -8.90 -0.89 14.03
C PHE A 17 -9.06 -2.40 13.94
N GLN A 18 -8.11 -3.10 13.30
CA GLN A 18 -8.18 -4.55 13.11
C GLN A 18 -8.07 -5.30 14.45
N LEU A 19 -7.15 -4.87 15.32
CA LEU A 19 -7.01 -5.43 16.66
C LEU A 19 -8.31 -5.27 17.45
N MET A 20 -8.94 -4.09 17.42
CA MET A 20 -10.23 -3.83 18.06
C MET A 20 -11.37 -4.65 17.45
N ALA A 21 -11.48 -4.71 16.13
CA ALA A 21 -12.52 -5.46 15.43
C ALA A 21 -12.46 -6.95 15.79
N ARG A 22 -11.24 -7.52 15.82
CA ARG A 22 -11.00 -8.90 16.26
C ARG A 22 -11.37 -9.10 17.73
N THR A 23 -10.89 -8.23 18.61
CA THR A 23 -11.06 -8.36 20.08
C THR A 23 -12.51 -8.16 20.53
N TYR A 24 -13.23 -7.24 19.89
CA TYR A 24 -14.60 -6.85 20.28
C TYR A 24 -15.68 -7.55 19.46
N GLY A 25 -15.32 -8.22 18.37
CA GLY A 25 -16.25 -8.83 17.40
C GLY A 25 -17.07 -7.82 16.60
N VAL A 26 -16.79 -6.53 16.74
CA VAL A 26 -17.46 -5.43 16.04
C VAL A 26 -16.41 -4.38 15.67
N ALA A 27 -16.38 -4.00 14.39
CA ALA A 27 -15.47 -2.97 13.89
C ALA A 27 -15.78 -1.59 14.53
N PRO A 28 -14.75 -0.82 14.91
CA PRO A 28 -14.96 0.55 15.37
C PRO A 28 -15.38 1.47 14.21
N VAL A 29 -16.00 2.60 14.53
CA VAL A 29 -16.24 3.67 13.56
C VAL A 29 -15.04 4.60 13.58
N VAL A 30 -14.42 4.83 12.43
CA VAL A 30 -13.23 5.69 12.29
C VAL A 30 -13.65 7.09 11.86
N VAL A 31 -13.17 8.11 12.56
CA VAL A 31 -13.39 9.52 12.20
C VAL A 31 -12.07 10.28 12.30
N PRO A 32 -11.60 10.96 11.24
CA PRO A 32 -10.42 11.82 11.30
C PRO A 32 -10.54 12.93 12.35
N ASN A 33 -9.43 13.28 12.99
CA ASN A 33 -9.40 14.25 14.08
C ASN A 33 -9.82 15.68 13.65
N ASP A 34 -9.71 16.00 12.36
CA ASP A 34 -10.05 17.28 11.74
C ASP A 34 -11.45 17.28 11.10
N HIS A 35 -12.17 16.15 11.16
CA HIS A 35 -13.50 16.04 10.57
C HIS A 35 -14.53 16.93 11.29
N LEU A 36 -15.41 17.58 10.51
CA LEU A 36 -16.40 18.52 11.06
C LEU A 36 -17.47 17.86 11.94
N GLU A 37 -17.69 16.56 11.79
CA GLU A 37 -18.66 15.79 12.58
C GLU A 37 -18.09 15.27 13.90
N LEU A 38 -16.77 15.35 14.10
CA LEU A 38 -16.15 14.98 15.37
C LEU A 38 -16.56 15.98 16.45
N THR A 39 -17.57 15.59 17.23
CA THR A 39 -18.21 16.42 18.25
C THR A 39 -18.43 15.60 19.52
N PRO A 40 -18.58 16.25 20.70
CA PRO A 40 -18.93 15.57 21.93
C PRO A 40 -20.20 14.71 21.81
N ALA A 41 -21.20 15.21 21.08
CA ALA A 41 -22.46 14.50 20.85
C ALA A 41 -22.28 13.22 20.03
N LEU A 42 -21.37 13.22 19.04
CA LEU A 42 -21.00 12.01 18.32
C LEU A 42 -20.35 10.99 19.26
N ALA A 43 -19.36 11.43 20.05
CA ALA A 43 -18.63 10.58 21.00
C ALA A 43 -19.58 9.93 22.04
N ASP A 44 -20.54 10.70 22.57
CA ASP A 44 -21.54 10.21 23.54
C ASP A 44 -22.53 9.18 22.94
N GLY A 45 -22.52 8.99 21.62
CA GLY A 45 -23.26 7.93 20.93
C GLY A 45 -22.61 6.54 20.98
N PHE A 46 -21.40 6.43 21.52
CA PHE A 46 -20.61 5.19 21.60
C PHE A 46 -20.43 4.72 23.05
N ASP A 47 -20.01 3.47 23.22
CA ASP A 47 -19.71 2.90 24.54
C ASP A 47 -18.34 3.39 25.04
N ALA A 48 -17.41 3.68 24.13
CA ALA A 48 -16.08 4.18 24.41
C ALA A 48 -15.50 4.96 23.22
N VAL A 49 -14.48 5.78 23.50
CA VAL A 49 -13.65 6.45 22.51
C VAL A 49 -12.22 5.93 22.61
N VAL A 50 -11.59 5.68 21.47
CA VAL A 50 -10.16 5.41 21.37
C VAL A 50 -9.53 6.52 20.55
N ILE A 51 -8.48 7.14 21.07
CA ILE A 51 -7.68 8.13 20.34
C ILE A 51 -6.45 7.39 19.81
N SER A 52 -6.28 7.35 18.49
CA SER A 52 -5.19 6.64 17.83
C SER A 52 -3.82 7.26 18.17
N PRO A 53 -2.72 6.55 17.85
CA PRO A 53 -1.41 7.18 17.67
C PRO A 53 -1.43 8.29 16.62
N GLY A 54 -0.32 9.00 16.47
CA GLY A 54 -0.16 10.01 15.44
C GLY A 54 1.15 10.80 15.57
N PRO A 55 1.61 11.40 14.47
CA PRO A 55 2.73 12.34 14.51
C PRO A 55 2.30 13.65 15.19
N GLY A 56 3.30 14.43 15.58
CA GLY A 56 3.13 15.78 16.07
C GLY A 56 2.95 15.86 17.59
N ARG A 57 2.24 16.90 18.02
CA ARG A 57 2.15 17.32 19.42
C ARG A 57 0.71 17.63 19.82
N PRO A 58 0.24 17.23 21.02
CA PRO A 58 -1.10 17.60 21.48
C PRO A 58 -1.24 19.11 21.72
N GLU A 59 -0.15 19.86 21.89
CA GLU A 59 -0.15 21.33 21.97
C GLU A 59 -0.51 22.00 20.63
N VAL A 60 -0.30 21.31 19.51
CA VAL A 60 -0.47 21.86 18.17
C VAL A 60 -1.86 21.51 17.66
N ALA A 61 -2.72 22.51 17.53
CA ALA A 61 -4.13 22.33 17.16
C ALA A 61 -4.31 21.57 15.82
N ARG A 62 -3.39 21.72 14.87
CA ARG A 62 -3.40 20.98 13.61
C ARG A 62 -3.20 19.47 13.80
N ASP A 63 -2.32 19.08 14.73
CA ASP A 63 -1.92 17.68 14.89
C ASP A 63 -2.97 16.87 15.66
N ILE A 64 -3.76 17.53 16.51
CA ILE A 64 -4.77 16.89 17.38
C ILE A 64 -6.22 17.22 16.99
N GLY A 65 -6.42 18.16 16.06
CA GLY A 65 -7.72 18.60 15.56
C GLY A 65 -8.73 18.89 16.67
N ARG A 66 -9.89 18.22 16.60
CA ARG A 66 -11.03 18.37 17.50
C ARG A 66 -11.08 17.31 18.61
N CYS A 67 -10.04 16.46 18.72
CA CYS A 67 -9.95 15.40 19.73
C CYS A 67 -10.09 15.96 21.14
N LEU A 68 -9.31 17.00 21.46
CA LEU A 68 -9.24 17.55 22.82
C LEU A 68 -10.59 18.12 23.29
N GLU A 69 -11.27 18.87 22.42
CA GLU A 69 -12.60 19.42 22.70
C GLU A 69 -13.62 18.31 22.93
N THR A 70 -13.64 17.33 22.02
CA THR A 70 -14.56 16.19 22.05
C THR A 70 -14.42 15.37 23.33
N VAL A 71 -13.19 14.98 23.66
CA VAL A 71 -12.88 14.16 24.83
C VAL A 71 -13.09 14.93 26.13
N ARG A 72 -12.73 16.21 26.18
CA ARG A 72 -12.93 17.04 27.37
C ARG A 72 -14.40 17.10 27.77
N ALA A 73 -15.32 17.26 26.81
CA ALA A 73 -16.76 17.38 27.07
C ALA A 73 -17.48 16.04 27.22
N SER A 74 -17.03 14.98 26.56
CA SER A 74 -17.68 13.65 26.62
C SER A 74 -17.45 12.95 27.97
N ARG A 75 -18.44 12.16 28.40
CA ARG A 75 -18.36 11.36 29.64
C ARG A 75 -18.02 9.90 29.40
N VAL A 76 -17.89 9.49 28.14
CA VAL A 76 -17.59 8.09 27.79
C VAL A 76 -16.16 7.73 28.22
N PRO A 77 -15.92 6.44 28.53
CA PRO A 77 -14.57 5.92 28.69
C PRO A 77 -13.67 6.21 27.50
N VAL A 78 -12.41 6.57 27.78
CA VAL A 78 -11.42 6.91 26.76
C VAL A 78 -10.14 6.12 26.94
N LEU A 79 -9.64 5.55 25.84
CA LEU A 79 -8.28 5.00 25.76
C LEU A 79 -7.46 5.84 24.77
N GLY A 80 -6.32 6.38 25.21
CA GLY A 80 -5.37 7.05 24.33
C GLY A 80 -4.15 6.18 24.05
N VAL A 81 -3.74 6.07 22.78
CA VAL A 81 -2.53 5.33 22.38
C VAL A 81 -1.50 6.32 21.82
N CYS A 82 -0.25 6.26 22.29
CA CYS A 82 0.85 7.13 21.88
C CYS A 82 0.48 8.63 21.93
N LEU A 83 0.23 9.30 20.79
CA LEU A 83 -0.27 10.69 20.77
C LEU A 83 -1.58 10.84 21.55
N GLY A 84 -2.48 9.86 21.49
CA GLY A 84 -3.69 9.82 22.31
C GLY A 84 -3.40 9.80 23.81
N HIS A 85 -2.36 9.06 24.25
CA HIS A 85 -1.91 9.06 25.64
C HIS A 85 -1.38 10.44 26.06
N GLN A 86 -0.58 11.07 25.20
CA GLN A 86 -0.04 12.40 25.42
C GLN A 86 -1.15 13.45 25.46
N ALA A 87 -2.14 13.35 24.58
CA ALA A 87 -3.31 14.22 24.54
C ALA A 87 -4.13 14.15 25.84
N LEU A 88 -4.36 12.96 26.38
CA LEU A 88 -5.04 12.79 27.68
C LEU A 88 -4.25 13.42 28.83
N GLY A 89 -2.91 13.29 28.81
CA GLY A 89 -2.05 13.98 29.76
C GLY A 89 -2.14 15.50 29.64
N HIS A 90 -1.97 16.02 28.42
CA HIS A 90 -2.02 17.44 28.10
C HIS A 90 -3.36 18.08 28.51
N LEU A 91 -4.48 17.38 28.33
CA LEU A 91 -5.82 17.86 28.71
C LEU A 91 -5.94 18.26 30.18
N VAL A 92 -5.15 17.64 31.05
CA VAL A 92 -5.15 17.88 32.51
C VAL A 92 -3.86 18.56 32.98
N GLY A 93 -3.10 19.14 32.05
CA GLY A 93 -1.92 19.95 32.33
C GLY A 93 -0.62 19.17 32.55
N ALA A 94 -0.54 17.90 32.11
CA ALA A 94 0.74 17.20 32.07
C ALA A 94 1.61 17.78 30.96
N GLU A 95 2.91 17.89 31.19
CA GLU A 95 3.85 18.44 30.23
C GLU A 95 4.34 17.33 29.28
N VAL A 96 4.36 17.63 27.97
CA VAL A 96 4.87 16.73 26.92
C VAL A 96 6.27 17.18 26.51
N THR A 97 7.27 16.39 26.89
CA THR A 97 8.69 16.68 26.64
C THR A 97 9.31 15.65 25.69
N ALA A 98 10.55 15.88 25.29
CA ALA A 98 11.32 14.88 24.54
C ALA A 98 11.61 13.67 25.44
N ALA A 99 11.43 12.47 24.88
CA ALA A 99 11.86 11.25 25.52
C ALA A 99 13.40 11.21 25.66
N PRO A 100 13.95 10.48 26.65
CA PRO A 100 15.41 10.38 26.84
C PRO A 100 16.15 9.92 25.58
N THR A 101 15.50 9.07 24.79
CA THR A 101 15.97 8.64 23.47
C THR A 101 14.76 8.44 22.55
N PRO A 102 14.78 8.96 21.31
CA PRO A 102 13.75 8.66 20.31
C PRO A 102 13.71 7.16 20.02
N GLN A 103 12.52 6.56 20.08
CA GLN A 103 12.33 5.13 19.83
C GLN A 103 11.30 4.93 18.72
N HIS A 104 11.70 4.36 17.58
CA HIS A 104 10.82 4.08 16.44
C HIS A 104 10.99 2.62 16.01
N GLY A 105 9.99 1.78 16.29
CA GLY A 105 10.06 0.33 16.03
C GLY A 105 10.91 -0.46 17.02
N HIS A 106 11.18 0.10 18.19
CA HIS A 106 12.05 -0.53 19.18
C HIS A 106 11.24 -1.28 20.24
N LEU A 107 11.71 -2.48 20.59
CA LEU A 107 11.17 -3.28 21.68
C LEU A 107 11.65 -2.74 23.01
N THR A 108 10.75 -2.60 23.97
CA THR A 108 11.09 -2.28 25.37
C THR A 108 10.32 -3.18 26.33
N THR A 109 10.86 -3.33 27.52
CA THR A 109 10.15 -3.98 28.63
C THR A 109 9.30 -2.95 29.38
N VAL A 110 7.99 -3.21 29.48
CA VAL A 110 7.03 -2.41 30.23
C VAL A 110 6.75 -3.04 31.59
N ARG A 111 7.10 -2.33 32.66
CA ARG A 111 6.79 -2.68 34.05
C ARG A 111 5.53 -1.94 34.49
N HIS A 112 4.68 -2.58 35.27
CA HIS A 112 3.42 -1.98 35.72
C HIS A 112 2.98 -2.48 37.09
N HIS A 113 1.98 -1.83 37.67
CA HIS A 113 1.41 -2.22 38.96
C HIS A 113 0.38 -3.36 38.90
N GLY A 114 -0.04 -3.78 37.70
CA GLY A 114 -0.94 -4.93 37.53
C GLY A 114 -2.39 -4.60 37.89
N THR A 115 -2.77 -3.33 37.75
CA THR A 115 -4.10 -2.83 38.09
C THR A 115 -4.72 -2.12 36.90
N GLY A 116 -6.05 -1.98 36.93
CA GLY A 116 -6.78 -1.28 35.87
C GLY A 116 -6.55 -1.91 34.51
N LEU A 117 -6.02 -1.12 33.56
CA LEU A 117 -5.77 -1.56 32.20
C LEU A 117 -4.73 -2.70 32.09
N PHE A 118 -3.86 -2.83 33.09
CA PHE A 118 -2.80 -3.84 33.16
C PHE A 118 -3.16 -5.02 34.07
N ALA A 119 -4.43 -5.16 34.46
CA ALA A 119 -4.88 -6.31 35.23
C ALA A 119 -4.61 -7.62 34.46
N ASP A 120 -4.15 -8.63 35.18
CA ASP A 120 -3.85 -9.98 34.68
C ASP A 120 -2.74 -10.08 33.61
N LEU A 121 -2.00 -8.99 33.37
CA LEU A 121 -0.80 -9.00 32.52
C LEU A 121 0.46 -9.38 33.32
N PRO A 122 1.43 -10.10 32.72
CA PRO A 122 2.70 -10.37 33.37
C PRO A 122 3.47 -9.10 33.72
N ALA A 123 4.03 -9.07 34.93
CA ALA A 123 4.86 -7.95 35.39
C ALA A 123 6.17 -7.88 34.58
N GLY A 124 6.18 -7.08 33.52
CA GLY A 124 7.29 -7.00 32.58
C GLY A 124 6.96 -7.73 31.28
N PHE A 125 6.29 -7.04 30.36
CA PHE A 125 6.05 -7.55 28.99
C PHE A 125 6.72 -6.68 27.94
N THR A 126 6.91 -7.24 26.75
CA THR A 126 7.54 -6.55 25.63
C THR A 126 6.52 -5.77 24.84
N ALA A 127 6.79 -4.49 24.58
CA ALA A 127 5.96 -3.65 23.72
C ALA A 127 6.82 -2.81 22.78
N VAL A 128 6.26 -2.48 21.62
CA VAL A 128 6.92 -1.63 20.62
C VAL A 128 6.65 -0.15 20.89
N ARG A 129 7.70 0.67 20.81
CA ARG A 129 7.66 2.14 20.90
C ARG A 129 7.84 2.77 19.52
N TYR A 130 6.98 3.75 19.22
CA TYR A 130 7.14 4.71 18.11
C TYR A 130 6.88 6.12 18.62
N HIS A 131 7.78 6.65 19.43
CA HIS A 131 7.65 8.01 19.94
C HIS A 131 9.01 8.66 20.26
N SER A 132 9.09 9.96 19.94
CA SER A 132 10.16 10.87 20.38
C SER A 132 9.76 11.73 21.59
N LEU A 133 8.47 11.73 21.94
CA LEU A 133 7.89 12.53 23.00
C LEU A 133 7.31 11.65 24.10
N CYS A 134 7.18 12.18 25.31
CA CYS A 134 6.53 11.50 26.44
C CYS A 134 6.00 12.51 27.46
N LEU A 135 5.13 12.03 28.36
CA LEU A 135 4.74 12.81 29.53
C LEU A 135 5.89 12.87 30.55
N SER A 136 6.24 14.07 31.01
CA SER A 136 7.25 14.26 32.06
C SER A 136 6.65 14.05 33.45
N GLU A 137 7.46 13.54 34.37
CA GLU A 137 7.15 13.55 35.79
C GLU A 137 7.70 14.83 36.45
N PRO A 138 7.04 15.35 37.50
CA PRO A 138 5.84 14.82 38.16
C PRO A 138 4.56 15.03 37.36
N LEU A 139 3.69 14.01 37.31
CA LEU A 139 2.38 14.13 36.69
C LEU A 139 1.42 15.00 37.54
N PRO A 140 0.45 15.70 36.92
CA PRO A 140 -0.61 16.39 37.64
C PRO A 140 -1.38 15.46 38.57
N GLU A 141 -1.92 16.02 39.66
CA GLU A 141 -2.68 15.24 40.67
C GLU A 141 -3.86 14.47 40.07
N ALA A 142 -4.43 14.95 38.96
CA ALA A 142 -5.52 14.26 38.26
C ALA A 142 -5.13 12.88 37.68
N LEU A 143 -3.83 12.61 37.51
CA LEU A 143 -3.32 11.39 36.90
C LEU A 143 -2.64 10.46 37.93
N THR A 144 -2.49 9.21 37.52
CA THR A 144 -1.67 8.20 38.18
C THR A 144 -0.92 7.46 37.09
N ALA A 145 0.40 7.38 37.19
CA ALA A 145 1.19 6.49 36.35
C ALA A 145 1.00 5.06 36.83
N ASP A 146 0.66 4.15 35.91
CA ASP A 146 0.42 2.74 36.20
C ASP A 146 1.49 1.83 35.56
N ALA A 147 2.26 2.35 34.59
CA ALA A 147 3.32 1.61 33.90
C ALA A 147 4.49 2.51 33.46
N TRP A 148 5.69 1.91 33.39
CA TRP A 148 6.95 2.54 33.00
C TRP A 148 7.79 1.61 32.13
N SER A 149 8.60 2.19 31.25
CA SER A 149 9.62 1.48 30.50
C SER A 149 10.91 1.32 31.32
N GLU A 150 11.87 0.60 30.77
CA GLU A 150 13.16 0.39 31.43
C GLU A 150 14.02 1.66 31.57
N ASP A 151 13.86 2.62 30.65
CA ASP A 151 14.48 3.97 30.68
C ASP A 151 13.67 5.00 31.50
N GLY A 152 12.63 4.56 32.21
CA GLY A 152 11.88 5.38 33.16
C GLY A 152 10.78 6.25 32.54
N VAL A 153 10.50 6.11 31.23
CA VAL A 153 9.39 6.82 30.59
C VAL A 153 8.06 6.27 31.10
N VAL A 154 7.10 7.16 31.38
CA VAL A 154 5.73 6.77 31.72
C VAL A 154 5.07 6.11 30.51
N MET A 155 4.75 4.83 30.64
CA MET A 155 4.16 4.02 29.57
C MET A 155 2.66 3.80 29.72
N GLY A 156 2.11 4.06 30.90
CA GLY A 156 0.70 3.88 31.20
C GLY A 156 0.21 4.91 32.21
N ILE A 157 -0.93 5.54 31.92
CA ILE A 157 -1.62 6.45 32.85
C ILE A 157 -3.07 6.07 33.03
N ARG A 158 -3.64 6.46 34.16
CA ARG A 158 -5.08 6.58 34.35
C ARG A 158 -5.45 7.91 35.00
N HIS A 159 -6.62 8.41 34.64
CA HIS A 159 -7.21 9.54 35.33
C HIS A 159 -7.89 9.07 36.63
N ARG A 160 -7.77 9.84 37.72
CA ARG A 160 -8.29 9.45 39.03
C ARG A 160 -9.83 9.45 39.12
N SER A 161 -10.48 10.46 38.55
CA SER A 161 -11.96 10.58 38.56
C SER A 161 -12.66 10.23 37.24
N ARG A 162 -12.04 10.48 36.08
CA ARG A 162 -12.60 10.17 34.76
C ARG A 162 -12.23 8.75 34.31
N PRO A 163 -13.07 8.06 33.52
CA PRO A 163 -12.76 6.75 32.95
C PRO A 163 -11.75 6.86 31.80
N TRP A 164 -10.58 7.41 32.06
CA TRP A 164 -9.54 7.63 31.05
C TRP A 164 -8.31 6.80 31.36
N TRP A 165 -7.80 6.13 30.34
CA TRP A 165 -6.55 5.40 30.37
C TRP A 165 -5.72 5.78 29.15
N GLY A 166 -4.41 5.72 29.26
CA GLY A 166 -3.53 5.94 28.12
C GLY A 166 -2.33 5.01 28.16
N VAL A 167 -1.86 4.58 27.00
CA VAL A 167 -0.62 3.82 26.83
C VAL A 167 0.30 4.52 25.83
N GLN A 168 1.58 4.63 26.15
CA GLN A 168 2.56 5.31 25.29
C GLN A 168 3.15 4.39 24.20
N PHE A 169 3.04 3.07 24.38
CA PHE A 169 3.43 2.04 23.41
C PHE A 169 2.29 1.69 22.45
N HIS A 170 2.60 0.89 21.43
CA HIS A 170 1.67 0.48 20.37
C HIS A 170 1.17 -0.95 20.57
N PRO A 171 0.02 -1.17 21.26
CA PRO A 171 -0.53 -2.52 21.46
C PRO A 171 -0.91 -3.23 20.15
N GLU A 172 -1.12 -2.47 19.07
CA GLU A 172 -1.46 -2.96 17.73
C GLU A 172 -0.25 -3.43 16.91
N SER A 173 0.98 -3.15 17.36
CA SER A 173 2.17 -3.61 16.67
C SER A 173 2.30 -5.13 16.79
N ILE A 174 2.70 -5.79 15.70
CA ILE A 174 2.81 -7.25 15.63
C ILE A 174 3.84 -7.83 16.62
N ALA A 175 4.84 -7.03 17.00
CA ALA A 175 5.88 -7.42 17.93
C ALA A 175 5.57 -7.00 19.39
N SER A 176 4.44 -6.32 19.63
CA SER A 176 3.96 -6.05 20.99
C SER A 176 3.24 -7.26 21.55
N GLU A 177 3.56 -7.63 22.79
CA GLU A 177 2.86 -8.67 23.51
C GLU A 177 1.56 -8.13 24.14
N TYR A 178 0.58 -9.01 24.31
CA TYR A 178 -0.65 -8.76 25.09
C TYR A 178 -1.59 -7.64 24.62
N GLY A 179 -1.46 -7.13 23.39
CA GLY A 179 -2.34 -6.07 22.86
C GLY A 179 -3.83 -6.42 22.90
N GLU A 180 -4.19 -7.66 22.54
CA GLU A 180 -5.58 -8.15 22.56
C GLU A 180 -6.13 -8.29 23.98
N GLN A 181 -5.31 -8.77 24.92
CA GLN A 181 -5.66 -8.84 26.35
C GLN A 181 -5.87 -7.43 26.93
N LEU A 182 -5.00 -6.47 26.61
CA LEU A 182 -5.12 -5.09 27.06
C LEU A 182 -6.44 -4.45 26.59
N LEU A 183 -6.80 -4.63 25.31
CA LEU A 183 -8.08 -4.17 24.78
C LEU A 183 -9.27 -4.89 25.41
N SER A 184 -9.16 -6.20 25.68
CA SER A 184 -10.18 -6.96 26.40
C SER A 184 -10.42 -6.41 27.80
N THR A 185 -9.34 -6.11 28.54
CA THR A 185 -9.41 -5.48 29.86
C THR A 185 -10.07 -4.10 29.78
N PHE A 186 -9.73 -3.28 28.78
CA PHE A 186 -10.40 -2.00 28.55
C PHE A 186 -11.92 -2.17 28.33
N ARG A 187 -12.33 -3.11 27.47
CA ARG A 187 -13.75 -3.42 27.24
C ARG A 187 -14.46 -3.79 28.54
N ASP A 188 -13.84 -4.62 29.36
CA ASP A 188 -14.46 -5.11 30.59
C ASP A 188 -14.60 -3.99 31.63
N LEU A 189 -13.63 -3.06 31.68
CA LEU A 189 -13.71 -1.82 32.48
C LEU A 189 -14.84 -0.89 32.01
N VAL A 190 -15.11 -0.83 30.70
CA VAL A 190 -16.23 -0.06 30.12
C VAL A 190 -17.56 -0.69 30.52
N VAL A 191 -17.74 -1.99 30.28
CA VAL A 191 -18.98 -2.71 30.55
C VAL A 191 -19.33 -2.70 32.05
N GLY A 192 -18.33 -2.86 32.93
CA GLY A 192 -18.53 -2.79 34.38
C GLY A 192 -19.03 -1.43 34.90
N ARG A 193 -18.93 -0.36 34.09
CA ARG A 193 -19.35 1.01 34.44
C ARG A 193 -20.73 1.38 33.90
N THR A 194 -21.29 0.65 32.93
CA THR A 194 -22.56 1.01 32.30
C THR A 194 -23.73 0.33 33.01
N PRO A 195 -24.69 1.05 33.64
CA PRO A 195 -25.96 0.43 34.00
C PRO A 195 -26.64 -0.02 32.70
N ARG A 196 -27.04 -1.30 32.65
CA ARG A 196 -27.58 -2.01 31.49
C ARG A 196 -28.68 -1.17 30.79
N ARG A 197 -28.32 -0.36 29.80
CA ARG A 197 -29.29 0.37 28.96
C ARG A 197 -30.11 -0.69 28.23
N ALA A 198 -31.43 -0.64 28.38
CA ALA A 198 -32.33 -1.41 27.55
C ALA A 198 -31.99 -1.11 26.09
N ALA A 199 -31.71 -2.15 25.32
CA ALA A 199 -31.39 -2.05 23.91
C ALA A 199 -32.55 -1.37 23.18
N THR A 200 -32.38 -0.10 22.83
CA THR A 200 -33.19 0.51 21.78
C THR A 200 -32.80 -0.19 20.47
N PRO A 201 -33.75 -0.64 19.62
CA PRO A 201 -33.40 -1.23 18.34
C PRO A 201 -32.71 -0.14 17.53
N ALA A 202 -31.40 -0.26 17.34
CA ALA A 202 -30.69 0.59 16.41
C ALA A 202 -31.13 0.22 15.00
N ALA A 203 -31.34 1.23 14.16
CA ALA A 203 -31.40 1.04 12.72
C ALA A 203 -30.17 0.25 12.26
N PRO A 204 -30.29 -0.64 11.26
CA PRO A 204 -29.17 -1.46 10.82
C PRO A 204 -27.97 -0.57 10.51
N PRO A 205 -26.75 -1.00 10.83
CA PRO A 205 -25.56 -0.24 10.49
C PRO A 205 -25.61 0.05 8.99
N THR A 206 -25.52 1.33 8.63
CA THR A 206 -25.08 1.68 7.29
C THR A 206 -23.77 0.95 7.09
N ALA A 207 -23.79 0.00 6.15
CA ALA A 207 -22.61 -0.71 5.73
C ALA A 207 -21.46 0.29 5.53
N PRO A 208 -20.18 -0.10 5.73
CA PRO A 208 -19.10 0.68 5.15
C PRO A 208 -19.49 1.04 3.71
N PRO A 209 -19.12 2.23 3.18
CA PRO A 209 -19.33 2.48 1.75
C PRO A 209 -18.78 1.25 1.05
N ALA A 210 -19.67 0.52 0.37
CA ALA A 210 -19.27 -0.64 -0.38
C ALA A 210 -18.08 -0.18 -1.25
N PRO A 211 -17.06 -1.02 -1.49
CA PRO A 211 -16.17 -0.73 -2.61
C PRO A 211 -17.09 -0.37 -3.77
N VAL A 212 -16.83 0.76 -4.43
CA VAL A 212 -17.68 1.31 -5.49
C VAL A 212 -17.76 0.26 -6.60
N SER A 213 -18.66 -0.69 -6.41
CA SER A 213 -18.99 -1.83 -7.25
C SER A 213 -20.49 -1.74 -7.43
N ALA A 214 -20.88 -0.60 -7.98
CA ALA A 214 -22.13 -0.46 -8.68
C ALA A 214 -21.75 -0.05 -10.09
N ALA A 215 -21.45 -1.06 -10.92
CA ALA A 215 -21.69 -0.89 -12.34
C ALA A 215 -23.15 -0.37 -12.49
N PRO A 216 -23.40 0.68 -13.28
CA PRO A 216 -24.75 1.19 -13.47
C PRO A 216 -25.69 0.05 -13.88
N PRO A 217 -26.93 -0.03 -13.34
CA PRO A 217 -27.92 -0.98 -13.82
C PRO A 217 -28.30 -0.58 -15.25
N GLY A 218 -27.68 -1.24 -16.22
CA GLY A 218 -27.79 -0.93 -17.64
C GLY A 218 -26.70 -1.52 -18.54
N LEU A 219 -25.60 -2.05 -17.97
CA LEU A 219 -24.45 -2.59 -18.73
C LEU A 219 -24.32 -4.13 -18.67
N VAL A 220 -25.40 -4.83 -18.33
CA VAL A 220 -25.39 -6.28 -18.06
C VAL A 220 -25.22 -7.15 -19.33
N ASP A 221 -25.18 -6.53 -20.52
CA ASP A 221 -25.00 -7.25 -21.79
C ASP A 221 -23.54 -7.17 -22.33
N ALA A 222 -22.73 -6.18 -21.91
CA ALA A 222 -21.35 -6.00 -22.39
C ALA A 222 -20.32 -6.87 -21.66
N ALA A 223 -20.59 -7.21 -20.39
CA ALA A 223 -19.74 -8.05 -19.54
C ALA A 223 -19.61 -9.51 -20.03
N ARG A 224 -20.34 -9.87 -21.08
CA ARG A 224 -20.23 -11.18 -21.74
C ARG A 224 -19.39 -11.14 -23.00
N SER A 225 -18.77 -10.03 -23.36
CA SER A 225 -18.12 -9.90 -24.68
C SER A 225 -16.68 -10.39 -24.76
N TRP A 226 -15.94 -10.54 -23.65
CA TRP A 226 -14.51 -10.93 -23.70
C TRP A 226 -14.26 -12.33 -23.15
N MET A 227 -13.41 -13.09 -23.82
CA MET A 227 -12.98 -14.43 -23.42
C MET A 227 -11.47 -14.60 -23.56
N LEU A 228 -10.94 -15.60 -22.87
CA LEU A 228 -9.53 -15.96 -22.90
C LEU A 228 -9.36 -17.31 -23.59
N LEU A 229 -8.43 -17.35 -24.54
CA LEU A 229 -7.92 -18.56 -25.17
C LEU A 229 -6.44 -18.71 -24.82
N SER A 230 -6.02 -19.92 -24.50
CA SER A 230 -4.63 -20.22 -24.19
C SER A 230 -4.16 -21.51 -24.84
N ARG A 231 -2.84 -21.61 -25.02
CA ARG A 231 -2.17 -22.82 -25.48
C ARG A 231 -0.94 -23.08 -24.62
N ARG A 232 -0.84 -24.29 -24.07
CA ARG A 232 0.33 -24.76 -23.34
C ARG A 232 1.30 -25.47 -24.28
N LEU A 233 2.57 -25.07 -24.22
CA LEU A 233 3.71 -25.74 -24.81
C LEU A 233 4.42 -26.54 -23.71
N PRO A 234 4.75 -27.83 -23.91
CA PRO A 234 5.30 -28.70 -22.88
C PRO A 234 6.80 -28.48 -22.60
N TYR A 235 7.32 -27.31 -22.95
CA TYR A 235 8.72 -26.91 -22.77
C TYR A 235 8.78 -25.41 -22.47
N ALA A 236 9.78 -24.98 -21.69
CA ALA A 236 10.06 -23.57 -21.45
C ALA A 236 10.86 -23.01 -22.64
N VAL A 237 10.49 -21.81 -23.06
CA VAL A 237 11.24 -21.04 -24.04
C VAL A 237 12.04 -19.99 -23.28
N ASP A 238 13.24 -19.68 -23.76
CA ASP A 238 14.04 -18.60 -23.20
C ASP A 238 13.29 -17.24 -23.30
N PRO A 239 13.10 -16.51 -22.19
CA PRO A 239 12.43 -15.22 -22.21
C PRO A 239 13.03 -14.17 -23.16
N GLU A 240 14.35 -14.16 -23.33
CA GLU A 240 15.05 -13.23 -24.23
C GLU A 240 14.66 -13.51 -25.69
N THR A 241 14.61 -14.79 -26.07
CA THR A 241 14.08 -15.23 -27.37
C THR A 241 12.62 -14.79 -27.59
N VAL A 242 11.76 -14.93 -26.58
CA VAL A 242 10.35 -14.49 -26.68
C VAL A 242 10.26 -12.98 -26.90
N PHE A 243 11.05 -12.20 -26.15
CA PHE A 243 11.06 -10.75 -26.29
C PHE A 243 11.55 -10.32 -27.67
N ASP A 244 12.65 -10.91 -28.16
CA ASP A 244 13.20 -10.59 -29.47
C ASP A 244 12.22 -10.88 -30.62
N GLN A 245 11.46 -11.97 -30.53
CA GLN A 245 10.51 -12.36 -31.56
C GLN A 245 9.20 -11.56 -31.52
N LEU A 246 8.65 -11.31 -30.33
CA LEU A 246 7.32 -10.70 -30.20
C LEU A 246 7.34 -9.19 -30.00
N CYS A 247 8.37 -8.68 -29.33
CA CYS A 247 8.39 -7.33 -28.78
C CYS A 247 9.42 -6.41 -29.45
N SER A 248 10.50 -6.95 -30.01
CA SER A 248 11.57 -6.16 -30.62
C SER A 248 11.06 -5.21 -31.72
N GLY A 249 11.57 -3.98 -31.72
CA GLY A 249 11.20 -2.93 -32.68
C GLY A 249 9.83 -2.29 -32.47
N ARG A 250 9.03 -2.72 -31.48
CA ARG A 250 7.74 -2.11 -31.16
C ARG A 250 7.90 -0.90 -30.22
N PRO A 251 7.09 0.15 -30.35
CA PRO A 251 7.17 1.30 -29.44
C PRO A 251 6.72 0.96 -28.02
N TYR A 252 5.83 -0.04 -27.86
CA TYR A 252 5.31 -0.48 -26.59
C TYR A 252 5.47 -1.99 -26.41
N ALA A 253 6.08 -2.40 -25.31
CA ALA A 253 6.22 -3.79 -24.90
C ALA A 253 6.48 -3.90 -23.40
N PHE A 254 6.17 -5.05 -22.82
CA PHE A 254 6.47 -5.34 -21.42
C PHE A 254 7.09 -6.72 -21.28
N TRP A 255 7.95 -6.84 -20.27
CA TRP A 255 8.49 -8.09 -19.75
C TRP A 255 8.46 -7.98 -18.23
N LEU A 256 7.53 -8.70 -17.60
CA LEU A 256 7.50 -8.91 -16.16
C LEU A 256 8.32 -10.17 -15.88
N ASP A 257 9.49 -10.03 -15.24
CA ASP A 257 10.50 -11.08 -15.20
C ASP A 257 10.64 -11.70 -13.80
N GLY A 258 10.15 -12.92 -13.66
CA GLY A 258 10.35 -13.74 -12.47
C GLY A 258 11.64 -14.56 -12.53
N CYS A 259 12.75 -14.05 -13.08
CA CYS A 259 13.95 -14.89 -13.27
C CYS A 259 14.77 -15.17 -11.99
N HIS A 260 14.26 -14.85 -10.79
CA HIS A 260 14.99 -15.06 -9.55
C HIS A 260 15.10 -16.56 -9.18
N PRO A 261 16.31 -17.11 -8.93
CA PRO A 261 16.53 -18.55 -8.74
C PRO A 261 15.93 -19.15 -7.46
N SER A 262 15.59 -18.33 -6.46
CA SER A 262 15.13 -18.80 -5.16
C SER A 262 13.86 -18.06 -4.71
N GLY A 263 12.69 -18.66 -4.96
CA GLY A 263 11.47 -18.27 -4.26
C GLY A 263 10.17 -18.65 -4.96
N GLU A 264 9.14 -18.94 -4.16
CA GLU A 264 7.73 -19.04 -4.61
C GLU A 264 7.24 -17.75 -5.32
N LEU A 265 7.96 -16.64 -5.15
CA LEU A 265 7.62 -15.30 -5.65
C LEU A 265 8.02 -15.06 -7.11
N SER A 266 8.85 -15.92 -7.70
CA SER A 266 9.48 -15.72 -9.02
C SER A 266 9.21 -16.87 -9.99
N ARG A 267 7.98 -17.40 -9.99
CA ARG A 267 7.64 -18.57 -10.84
C ARG A 267 7.50 -18.25 -12.33
N PHE A 268 7.03 -17.05 -12.67
CA PHE A 268 6.62 -16.72 -14.05
C PHE A 268 7.35 -15.52 -14.63
N SER A 269 7.70 -15.61 -15.92
CA SER A 269 7.99 -14.42 -16.74
C SER A 269 6.90 -14.20 -17.77
N LEU A 270 6.35 -12.99 -17.85
CA LEU A 270 5.26 -12.63 -18.76
C LEU A 270 5.74 -11.56 -19.73
N LEU A 271 5.61 -11.82 -21.03
CA LEU A 271 6.11 -10.95 -22.10
C LEU A 271 5.02 -10.69 -23.13
N GLY A 272 4.87 -9.43 -23.54
CA GLY A 272 3.85 -9.07 -24.52
C GLY A 272 3.91 -7.62 -24.97
N HIS A 273 2.96 -7.26 -25.82
CA HIS A 273 2.80 -5.92 -26.38
C HIS A 273 1.32 -5.62 -26.63
N PRO A 274 0.90 -4.34 -26.71
CA PRO A 274 -0.51 -3.99 -26.83
C PRO A 274 -1.11 -4.24 -28.22
N GLY A 275 -0.47 -4.96 -29.13
CA GLY A 275 -0.93 -5.10 -30.53
C GLY A 275 -2.04 -6.13 -30.76
N GLY A 276 -2.63 -6.67 -29.68
CA GLY A 276 -3.75 -7.59 -29.75
C GLY A 276 -5.11 -6.88 -29.82
N PRO A 277 -6.22 -7.64 -29.78
CA PRO A 277 -7.57 -7.08 -29.75
C PRO A 277 -7.75 -6.07 -28.61
N GLY A 278 -8.38 -4.92 -28.91
CA GLY A 278 -8.56 -3.84 -27.93
C GLY A 278 -7.27 -3.15 -27.48
N GLY A 279 -6.19 -3.36 -28.23
CA GLY A 279 -4.88 -2.79 -27.98
C GLY A 279 -4.89 -1.29 -27.79
N GLU A 280 -4.48 -0.83 -26.60
CA GLU A 280 -4.38 0.59 -26.28
C GLU A 280 -3.24 0.86 -25.31
N VAL A 281 -2.82 2.12 -25.29
CA VAL A 281 -1.86 2.69 -24.36
C VAL A 281 -2.50 3.89 -23.67
N LEU A 282 -2.50 3.88 -22.34
CA LEU A 282 -2.97 4.95 -21.48
C LEU A 282 -1.76 5.67 -20.91
N SER A 283 -1.73 7.01 -21.00
CA SER A 283 -0.73 7.83 -20.31
C SER A 283 -1.40 8.95 -19.54
N TYR A 284 -0.87 9.28 -18.36
CA TYR A 284 -1.48 10.25 -17.46
C TYR A 284 -0.40 11.07 -16.74
N ASP A 285 -0.70 12.36 -16.59
CA ASP A 285 0.03 13.32 -15.77
C ASP A 285 -0.96 13.94 -14.79
N THR A 286 -0.58 14.01 -13.52
CA THR A 286 -1.41 14.55 -12.42
C THR A 286 -1.84 16.00 -12.65
N SER A 287 -1.05 16.77 -13.41
CA SER A 287 -1.34 18.16 -13.76
C SER A 287 -2.48 18.33 -14.77
N ASP A 288 -2.83 17.29 -15.51
CA ASP A 288 -3.65 17.42 -16.72
C ASP A 288 -5.14 17.19 -16.45
N GLY A 289 -5.48 16.35 -15.47
CA GLY A 289 -6.87 16.00 -15.13
C GLY A 289 -7.60 15.14 -16.18
N PHE A 290 -6.87 14.59 -17.16
CA PHE A 290 -7.37 13.64 -18.15
C PHE A 290 -6.31 12.61 -18.50
N VAL A 291 -6.76 11.41 -18.88
CA VAL A 291 -5.92 10.33 -19.41
C VAL A 291 -5.88 10.41 -20.93
N VAL A 292 -4.68 10.35 -21.50
CA VAL A 292 -4.48 10.26 -22.95
C VAL A 292 -4.48 8.81 -23.39
N VAL A 293 -5.34 8.48 -24.35
CA VAL A 293 -5.47 7.14 -24.93
C VAL A 293 -4.89 7.14 -26.34
N ARG A 294 -4.02 6.17 -26.62
CA ARG A 294 -3.43 5.90 -27.94
C ARG A 294 -3.67 4.46 -28.33
N ASP A 295 -3.59 4.17 -29.63
CA ASP A 295 -3.56 2.80 -30.11
C ASP A 295 -2.25 2.08 -29.75
N ALA A 296 -2.15 0.80 -30.12
CA ALA A 296 -1.00 -0.06 -29.82
C ALA A 296 0.34 0.44 -30.41
N ASP A 297 0.31 1.25 -31.47
CA ASP A 297 1.49 1.83 -32.10
C ASP A 297 1.78 3.25 -31.57
N GLY A 298 0.98 3.76 -30.64
CA GLY A 298 1.08 5.11 -30.12
C GLY A 298 0.46 6.19 -31.02
N ARG A 299 -0.41 5.80 -31.95
CA ARG A 299 -1.12 6.71 -32.86
C ARG A 299 -2.55 6.93 -32.38
N GLY A 300 -3.17 8.00 -32.89
CA GLY A 300 -4.46 8.47 -32.40
C GLY A 300 -4.32 9.05 -30.99
N VAL A 301 -5.10 10.08 -30.69
CA VAL A 301 -5.05 10.73 -29.37
C VAL A 301 -6.48 11.05 -28.96
N ASP A 302 -7.06 10.17 -28.15
CA ASP A 302 -8.29 10.46 -27.43
C ASP A 302 -7.96 10.92 -26.00
N ARG A 303 -8.88 11.67 -25.39
CA ARG A 303 -8.75 12.16 -24.02
C ARG A 303 -9.96 11.76 -23.21
N LEU A 304 -9.73 11.08 -22.10
CA LEU A 304 -10.77 10.69 -21.16
C LEU A 304 -10.62 11.52 -19.88
N PRO A 305 -11.68 12.19 -19.41
CA PRO A 305 -11.61 12.96 -18.17
C PRO A 305 -11.40 12.03 -16.96
N GLY A 306 -10.73 12.54 -15.93
CA GLY A 306 -10.49 11.82 -14.67
C GLY A 306 -9.05 11.38 -14.48
N THR A 307 -8.81 10.65 -13.40
CA THR A 307 -7.50 10.12 -13.03
C THR A 307 -7.21 8.79 -13.75
N ILE A 308 -5.97 8.32 -13.68
CA ILE A 308 -5.60 7.02 -14.25
C ILE A 308 -6.35 5.86 -13.58
N THR A 309 -6.62 5.94 -12.27
CA THR A 309 -7.32 4.88 -11.53
C THR A 309 -8.79 4.83 -11.94
N ASP A 310 -9.44 5.98 -12.19
CA ASP A 310 -10.81 6.05 -12.71
C ASP A 310 -10.91 5.34 -14.07
N VAL A 311 -10.00 5.67 -14.99
CA VAL A 311 -10.01 5.11 -16.35
C VAL A 311 -9.67 3.62 -16.36
N LEU A 312 -8.68 3.18 -15.58
CA LEU A 312 -8.36 1.76 -15.44
C LEU A 312 -9.55 0.97 -14.86
N SER A 313 -10.23 1.51 -13.84
CA SER A 313 -11.42 0.89 -13.25
C SER A 313 -12.53 0.72 -14.29
N ALA A 314 -12.86 1.78 -15.03
CA ALA A 314 -13.86 1.74 -16.09
C ALA A 314 -13.50 0.71 -17.18
N ARG A 315 -12.23 0.67 -17.61
CA ARG A 315 -11.74 -0.26 -18.63
C ARG A 315 -11.76 -1.71 -18.17
N LEU A 316 -11.40 -1.99 -16.92
CA LEU A 316 -11.44 -3.35 -16.36
C LEU A 316 -12.89 -3.86 -16.26
N ILE A 317 -13.86 -2.98 -15.97
CA ILE A 317 -15.29 -3.33 -16.00
C ILE A 317 -15.75 -3.59 -17.43
N GLU A 318 -15.43 -2.71 -18.37
CA GLU A 318 -15.81 -2.81 -19.78
C GLU A 318 -15.23 -4.08 -20.45
N ARG A 319 -14.00 -4.44 -20.08
CA ARG A 319 -13.22 -5.54 -20.68
C ARG A 319 -13.15 -6.77 -19.80
N ARG A 320 -14.11 -6.94 -18.89
CA ARG A 320 -14.13 -8.08 -17.96
C ARG A 320 -14.11 -9.39 -18.74
N VAL A 321 -13.05 -10.15 -18.53
CA VAL A 321 -12.83 -11.44 -19.20
C VAL A 321 -13.63 -12.51 -18.49
N ARG A 322 -14.33 -13.37 -19.24
CA ARG A 322 -15.02 -14.52 -18.66
C ARG A 322 -14.01 -15.44 -17.95
N PRO A 323 -14.37 -16.01 -16.78
CA PRO A 323 -13.56 -17.06 -16.15
C PRO A 323 -13.28 -18.19 -17.16
N ALA A 324 -12.00 -18.49 -17.36
CA ALA A 324 -11.50 -19.48 -18.31
C ALA A 324 -10.76 -20.59 -17.54
N PRO A 325 -10.16 -21.61 -18.19
CA PRO A 325 -9.43 -22.68 -17.50
C PRO A 325 -8.44 -22.11 -16.47
N GLU A 326 -8.22 -22.83 -15.36
CA GLU A 326 -7.27 -22.45 -14.32
C GLU A 326 -5.86 -22.28 -14.93
N LEU A 327 -5.53 -21.03 -15.25
CA LEU A 327 -4.16 -20.64 -15.57
C LEU A 327 -3.37 -20.55 -14.27
N PRO A 328 -2.12 -21.02 -14.23
CA PRO A 328 -1.35 -21.07 -13.01
C PRO A 328 -0.77 -19.69 -12.60
N PHE A 329 -1.16 -18.61 -13.28
CA PHE A 329 -0.70 -17.23 -13.06
C PHE A 329 -1.87 -16.24 -13.05
N GLY A 330 -1.67 -15.09 -12.39
CA GLY A 330 -2.76 -14.13 -12.10
C GLY A 330 -3.18 -13.23 -13.26
N LEU A 331 -2.28 -12.92 -14.21
CA LEU A 331 -2.66 -12.10 -15.37
C LEU A 331 -3.52 -12.93 -16.33
N LYS A 332 -4.81 -12.61 -16.45
CA LYS A 332 -5.81 -13.27 -17.31
C LYS A 332 -6.36 -12.30 -18.37
N GLY A 333 -5.50 -11.41 -18.86
CA GLY A 333 -5.89 -10.15 -19.48
C GLY A 333 -5.95 -9.00 -18.48
N GLY A 334 -5.77 -7.77 -18.95
CA GLY A 334 -5.73 -6.59 -18.10
C GLY A 334 -4.67 -5.60 -18.57
N TYR A 335 -4.18 -4.78 -17.65
CA TYR A 335 -3.20 -3.74 -17.95
C TYR A 335 -1.86 -4.02 -17.31
N VAL A 336 -0.79 -3.73 -18.05
CA VAL A 336 0.60 -3.80 -17.58
C VAL A 336 1.26 -2.45 -17.81
N GLY A 337 1.90 -1.92 -16.78
CA GLY A 337 2.37 -0.54 -16.76
C GLY A 337 3.02 -0.17 -15.43
N TYR A 338 3.08 1.13 -15.16
CA TYR A 338 3.57 1.65 -13.88
C TYR A 338 2.69 2.78 -13.33
N PHE A 339 2.75 2.93 -12.02
CA PHE A 339 2.32 4.10 -11.28
C PHE A 339 3.56 4.85 -10.80
N GLY A 340 3.66 6.13 -11.16
CA GLY A 340 4.69 7.04 -10.71
C GLY A 340 4.40 7.57 -9.31
N TYR A 341 5.45 7.96 -8.59
CA TYR A 341 5.35 8.41 -7.20
C TYR A 341 4.48 9.68 -7.03
N GLU A 342 4.42 10.55 -8.05
CA GLU A 342 3.68 11.81 -7.96
C GLU A 342 2.16 11.63 -8.01
N LEU A 343 1.64 10.44 -8.35
CA LEU A 343 0.21 10.09 -8.24
C LEU A 343 -0.34 10.21 -6.81
N LYS A 344 0.53 10.32 -5.80
CA LYS A 344 0.14 10.73 -4.45
C LYS A 344 -0.70 12.02 -4.44
N ALA A 345 -0.52 12.91 -5.43
CA ALA A 345 -1.30 14.13 -5.57
C ALA A 345 -2.80 13.85 -5.76
N ASP A 346 -3.15 12.77 -6.46
CA ASP A 346 -4.55 12.38 -6.71
C ASP A 346 -5.27 11.91 -5.43
N VAL A 347 -4.51 11.50 -4.41
CA VAL A 347 -5.03 11.10 -3.09
C VAL A 347 -4.86 12.19 -2.03
N GLY A 348 -4.63 13.43 -2.46
CA GLY A 348 -4.59 14.61 -1.59
C GLY A 348 -3.23 14.89 -0.93
N ALA A 349 -2.18 14.13 -1.25
CA ALA A 349 -0.83 14.47 -0.79
C ALA A 349 -0.29 15.68 -1.55
N ALA A 350 0.55 16.48 -0.90
CA ALA A 350 1.13 17.66 -1.53
C ALA A 350 2.04 17.28 -2.72
N GLY A 351 1.75 17.87 -3.88
CA GLY A 351 2.56 17.76 -5.09
C GLY A 351 3.78 18.66 -5.00
N ASN A 352 4.92 18.11 -4.58
CA ASN A 352 6.14 18.89 -4.32
C ASN A 352 7.15 18.79 -5.48
N ARG A 353 6.89 17.90 -6.44
CA ARG A 353 7.77 17.59 -7.57
C ARG A 353 6.92 17.24 -8.79
N ARG A 354 7.42 17.58 -9.98
CA ARG A 354 6.91 17.09 -11.26
C ARG A 354 7.93 16.15 -11.87
N ALA A 355 7.51 14.95 -12.25
CA ALA A 355 8.37 13.99 -12.94
C ALA A 355 8.69 14.49 -14.37
N ALA A 356 9.85 14.08 -14.90
CA ALA A 356 10.21 14.35 -16.30
C ALA A 356 9.53 13.39 -17.30
N THR A 357 8.95 12.33 -16.78
CA THR A 357 8.21 11.27 -17.48
C THR A 357 6.77 11.29 -17.01
N ALA A 358 5.85 10.69 -17.77
CA ALA A 358 4.45 10.62 -17.38
C ALA A 358 4.27 10.01 -15.99
N ASP A 359 3.30 10.49 -15.22
CA ASP A 359 3.01 9.97 -13.88
C ASP A 359 2.39 8.56 -13.91
N ALA A 360 1.82 8.13 -15.04
CA ALA A 360 1.47 6.72 -15.28
C ALA A 360 1.48 6.38 -16.77
N VAL A 361 1.89 5.15 -17.10
CA VAL A 361 1.69 4.58 -18.44
C VAL A 361 1.27 3.12 -18.32
N TRP A 362 0.19 2.75 -19.00
CA TRP A 362 -0.40 1.41 -18.97
C TRP A 362 -0.75 0.91 -20.36
N THR A 363 -0.52 -0.38 -20.60
CA THR A 363 -0.79 -1.04 -21.88
C THR A 363 -1.76 -2.18 -21.68
N PHE A 364 -2.75 -2.32 -22.57
CA PHE A 364 -3.68 -3.45 -22.49
C PHE A 364 -3.01 -4.74 -23.00
N ALA A 365 -2.83 -5.71 -22.12
CA ALA A 365 -2.17 -6.99 -22.38
C ALA A 365 -3.18 -8.04 -22.88
N SER A 366 -3.66 -7.88 -24.13
CA SER A 366 -4.57 -8.86 -24.74
C SER A 366 -3.86 -10.04 -25.40
N ARG A 367 -2.56 -9.94 -25.69
CA ARG A 367 -1.74 -11.05 -26.22
C ARG A 367 -0.39 -11.05 -25.54
N TYR A 368 -0.02 -12.19 -24.98
CA TYR A 368 1.23 -12.35 -24.26
C TYR A 368 1.64 -13.82 -24.15
N VAL A 369 2.88 -14.03 -23.77
CA VAL A 369 3.47 -15.32 -23.45
C VAL A 369 3.85 -15.33 -21.98
N ALA A 370 3.50 -16.41 -21.28
CA ALA A 370 3.89 -16.64 -19.90
C ALA A 370 4.76 -17.90 -19.81
N ILE A 371 5.94 -17.77 -19.23
CA ILE A 371 6.91 -18.85 -19.07
C ILE A 371 6.87 -19.30 -17.62
N ASP A 372 6.56 -20.57 -17.40
CA ASP A 372 6.57 -21.23 -16.09
C ASP A 372 7.95 -21.87 -15.87
N HIS A 373 8.78 -21.22 -15.05
CA HIS A 373 10.15 -21.66 -14.78
C HIS A 373 10.18 -22.94 -13.94
N GLU A 374 9.15 -23.18 -13.13
CA GLU A 374 9.04 -24.34 -12.25
C GLU A 374 8.58 -25.57 -13.04
N GLN A 375 7.48 -25.46 -13.79
CA GLN A 375 6.96 -26.57 -14.59
C GLN A 375 7.67 -26.74 -15.94
N ARG A 376 8.62 -25.85 -16.25
CA ARG A 376 9.33 -25.79 -17.53
C ARG A 376 8.38 -25.83 -18.72
N SER A 377 7.36 -24.97 -18.71
CA SER A 377 6.33 -24.91 -19.76
C SER A 377 6.03 -23.48 -20.16
N THR A 378 5.58 -23.28 -21.39
CA THR A 378 5.25 -21.95 -21.92
C THR A 378 3.77 -21.89 -22.27
N TRP A 379 3.11 -20.79 -21.92
CA TRP A 379 1.71 -20.51 -22.21
C TRP A 379 1.62 -19.35 -23.18
N VAL A 380 0.96 -19.56 -24.30
CA VAL A 380 0.60 -18.49 -25.25
C VAL A 380 -0.85 -18.11 -24.96
N VAL A 381 -1.12 -16.84 -24.71
CA VAL A 381 -2.44 -16.36 -24.24
C VAL A 381 -2.95 -15.25 -25.14
N SER A 382 -4.22 -15.36 -25.55
CA SER A 382 -4.94 -14.31 -26.29
C SER A 382 -6.31 -14.08 -25.67
N VAL A 383 -6.58 -12.82 -25.36
CA VAL A 383 -7.90 -12.31 -24.98
C VAL A 383 -8.55 -11.74 -26.24
N CYS A 384 -9.81 -12.10 -26.48
CA CYS A 384 -10.55 -11.68 -27.65
C CYS A 384 -12.02 -11.50 -27.33
N ARG A 385 -12.77 -10.90 -28.25
CA ARG A 385 -14.22 -10.86 -28.12
C ARG A 385 -14.83 -12.23 -28.42
N ASP A 386 -15.98 -12.53 -27.82
CA ASP A 386 -16.78 -13.73 -28.04
C ASP A 386 -17.56 -13.61 -29.36
N THR A 387 -16.83 -13.47 -30.46
CA THR A 387 -17.36 -13.52 -31.83
C THR A 387 -16.62 -14.58 -32.62
N PRO A 388 -17.27 -15.31 -33.55
CA PRO A 388 -16.61 -16.34 -34.34
C PRO A 388 -15.36 -15.83 -35.07
N THR A 389 -15.39 -14.59 -35.58
CA THR A 389 -14.26 -13.96 -36.27
C THR A 389 -13.09 -13.70 -35.33
N ASP A 390 -13.36 -13.13 -34.15
CA ASP A 390 -12.32 -12.81 -33.16
C ASP A 390 -11.71 -14.07 -32.57
N ILE A 391 -12.53 -15.10 -32.32
CA ILE A 391 -12.08 -16.42 -31.86
C ILE A 391 -11.16 -17.07 -32.90
N ALA A 392 -11.55 -17.09 -34.17
CA ALA A 392 -10.71 -17.65 -35.24
C ALA A 392 -9.39 -16.88 -35.39
N ALA A 393 -9.42 -15.55 -35.28
CA ALA A 393 -8.22 -14.72 -35.32
C ALA A 393 -7.29 -14.95 -34.12
N ALA A 394 -7.86 -15.14 -32.92
CA ALA A 394 -7.13 -15.48 -31.71
C ALA A 394 -6.51 -16.88 -31.79
N GLN A 395 -7.27 -17.89 -32.22
CA GLN A 395 -6.75 -19.26 -32.47
C GLN A 395 -5.61 -19.25 -33.48
N GLY A 396 -5.78 -18.56 -34.61
CA GLY A 396 -4.75 -18.45 -35.62
C GLY A 396 -3.48 -17.74 -35.12
N TRP A 397 -3.61 -16.77 -34.21
CA TRP A 397 -2.45 -16.17 -33.56
C TRP A 397 -1.77 -17.15 -32.60
N LEU A 398 -2.53 -17.87 -31.76
CA LEU A 398 -2.00 -18.91 -30.88
C LEU A 398 -1.25 -19.99 -31.67
N ASP A 399 -1.78 -20.42 -32.81
CA ASP A 399 -1.16 -21.40 -33.71
C ASP A 399 0.19 -20.91 -34.25
N ARG A 400 0.23 -19.69 -34.79
CA ARG A 400 1.46 -19.13 -35.36
C ARG A 400 2.53 -18.92 -34.30
N THR A 401 2.18 -18.27 -33.19
CA THR A 401 3.12 -18.00 -32.11
C THR A 401 3.62 -19.29 -31.46
N ALA A 402 2.77 -20.31 -31.28
CA ALA A 402 3.23 -21.63 -30.82
C ALA A 402 4.21 -22.31 -31.78
N ALA A 403 4.00 -22.18 -33.08
CA ALA A 403 4.89 -22.74 -34.10
C ALA A 403 6.24 -22.00 -34.16
N GLU A 404 6.23 -20.67 -34.02
CA GLU A 404 7.44 -19.82 -33.98
C GLU A 404 8.28 -20.10 -32.72
N LEU A 405 7.61 -20.28 -31.57
CA LEU A 405 8.20 -20.64 -30.29
C LEU A 405 8.51 -22.14 -30.17
N GLY A 406 8.86 -22.82 -31.27
CA GLY A 406 9.18 -24.25 -31.30
C GLY A 406 10.34 -24.65 -30.36
N PRO A 407 10.54 -25.94 -30.05
CA PRO A 407 11.58 -26.42 -29.13
C PRO A 407 13.03 -26.14 -29.59
N ALA A 408 13.23 -25.79 -30.86
CA ALA A 408 14.52 -25.37 -31.42
C ALA A 408 14.77 -23.84 -31.31
N ALA A 409 13.86 -23.10 -30.68
CA ALA A 409 13.98 -21.65 -30.45
C ALA A 409 15.02 -21.33 -29.36
N ASP A 410 15.57 -22.33 -28.66
CA ASP A 410 16.61 -22.19 -27.65
C ASP A 410 17.95 -21.81 -28.32
N ARG A 411 18.02 -20.56 -28.78
CA ARG A 411 19.24 -19.93 -29.26
C ARG A 411 19.71 -19.05 -28.12
N ALA A 412 20.81 -19.42 -27.47
CA ALA A 412 21.58 -18.44 -26.72
C ALA A 412 21.90 -17.30 -27.70
N GLY A 413 21.22 -16.16 -27.52
CA GLY A 413 21.42 -14.98 -28.33
C GLY A 413 22.89 -14.55 -28.30
N PRO A 414 23.39 -13.85 -29.33
CA PRO A 414 24.68 -13.19 -29.22
C PRO A 414 24.70 -12.34 -27.94
N PRO A 415 25.85 -12.23 -27.25
CA PRO A 415 25.93 -11.46 -26.02
C PRO A 415 25.41 -10.03 -26.27
N PRO A 416 24.64 -9.46 -25.34
CA PRO A 416 24.03 -8.15 -25.53
C PRO A 416 25.10 -7.12 -25.88
N GLY A 417 24.81 -6.30 -26.88
CA GLY A 417 25.71 -5.25 -27.35
C GLY A 417 26.11 -4.28 -26.23
N PRO A 418 27.10 -3.40 -26.46
CA PRO A 418 27.50 -2.41 -25.47
C PRO A 418 26.30 -1.50 -25.14
N ALA A 419 25.91 -1.53 -23.88
CA ALA A 419 24.83 -0.72 -23.32
C ALA A 419 25.27 -0.28 -21.93
N SER A 420 25.69 0.97 -21.79
CA SER A 420 26.25 1.50 -20.55
C SER A 420 26.08 3.01 -20.46
N PRO A 421 26.18 3.58 -19.25
CA PRO A 421 26.40 5.01 -19.10
C PRO A 421 27.60 5.45 -19.95
N ALA A 422 27.45 6.57 -20.66
CA ALA A 422 28.49 7.20 -21.46
C ALA A 422 29.39 8.13 -20.64
N ALA A 423 29.03 8.36 -19.38
CA ALA A 423 29.79 9.08 -18.36
C ALA A 423 29.47 8.49 -16.99
N GLU A 424 30.23 8.88 -15.96
CA GLU A 424 29.93 8.53 -14.58
C GLU A 424 28.56 9.13 -14.17
N PRO A 425 27.68 8.34 -13.52
CA PRO A 425 26.44 8.87 -12.98
C PRO A 425 26.70 9.95 -11.93
N LEU A 426 26.07 11.11 -12.12
CA LEU A 426 26.19 12.23 -11.22
C LEU A 426 24.93 12.34 -10.35
N PRO A 427 25.07 12.51 -9.03
CA PRO A 427 23.92 12.73 -8.17
C PRO A 427 23.29 14.10 -8.45
N VAL A 428 21.97 14.13 -8.58
CA VAL A 428 21.20 15.36 -8.78
C VAL A 428 21.27 16.23 -7.52
N CYS A 429 21.28 15.61 -6.34
CA CYS A 429 21.50 16.30 -5.07
C CYS A 429 22.99 16.20 -4.67
N PRO A 430 23.70 17.33 -4.46
CA PRO A 430 25.09 17.29 -3.99
C PRO A 430 25.21 16.56 -2.64
N PRO A 431 26.28 15.76 -2.41
CA PRO A 431 26.43 14.96 -1.19
C PRO A 431 26.27 15.75 0.11
N ARG A 432 26.83 16.97 0.16
CA ARG A 432 26.70 17.84 1.34
C ARG A 432 25.24 18.22 1.63
N ARG A 433 24.49 18.61 0.59
CA ARG A 433 23.06 18.95 0.74
C ARG A 433 22.24 17.74 1.17
N TYR A 434 22.56 16.55 0.68
CA TYR A 434 21.91 15.32 1.12
C TYR A 434 22.14 15.07 2.61
N LEU A 435 23.38 15.25 3.10
CA LEU A 435 23.69 15.13 4.53
C LEU A 435 22.97 16.19 5.37
N ASP A 436 22.87 17.43 4.88
CA ASP A 436 22.11 18.48 5.56
C ASP A 436 20.62 18.09 5.68
N SER A 437 20.02 17.52 4.62
CA SER A 437 18.65 17.00 4.66
C SER A 437 18.47 15.82 5.62
N VAL A 438 19.50 14.98 5.81
CA VAL A 438 19.46 13.92 6.83
C VAL A 438 19.43 14.50 8.25
N VAL A 439 20.20 15.57 8.51
CA VAL A 439 20.19 16.25 9.82
C VAL A 439 18.82 16.88 10.06
N GLU A 440 18.28 17.59 9.07
CA GLU A 440 16.93 18.18 9.13
C GLU A 440 15.87 17.12 9.42
N ALA A 441 15.88 15.99 8.70
CA ALA A 441 14.97 14.89 8.97
C ALA A 441 15.12 14.37 10.41
N GLN A 442 16.33 14.20 10.93
CA GLN A 442 16.54 13.78 12.32
C GLN A 442 16.03 14.80 13.35
N GLU A 443 16.12 16.09 13.06
CA GLU A 443 15.55 17.14 13.91
C GLU A 443 14.02 17.06 13.94
N GLU A 444 13.39 16.87 12.79
CA GLU A 444 11.94 16.67 12.67
C GLU A 444 11.45 15.41 13.39
N LEU A 445 12.21 14.30 13.29
CA LEU A 445 11.94 13.07 14.03
C LEU A 445 11.99 13.32 15.54
N ARG A 446 13.01 14.04 16.04
CA ARG A 446 13.12 14.39 17.47
C ARG A 446 12.02 15.35 17.92
N ALA A 447 11.58 16.24 17.04
CA ALA A 447 10.45 17.13 17.28
C ALA A 447 9.10 16.39 17.31
N GLY A 448 9.08 15.11 16.93
CA GLY A 448 7.92 14.25 16.89
C GLY A 448 7.09 14.40 15.61
N GLN A 449 7.57 15.09 14.58
CA GLN A 449 6.80 15.34 13.35
C GLN A 449 6.65 14.10 12.45
N SER A 450 7.53 13.12 12.58
CA SER A 450 7.41 11.79 11.96
C SER A 450 8.14 10.76 12.83
N TYR A 451 7.93 9.48 12.54
CA TYR A 451 8.70 8.36 13.13
C TYR A 451 9.85 7.91 12.25
N GLU A 452 9.67 8.02 10.94
CA GLU A 452 10.65 7.63 9.94
C GLU A 452 10.52 8.51 8.70
N VAL A 453 11.64 8.77 8.02
CA VAL A 453 11.66 9.48 6.75
C VAL A 453 12.61 8.74 5.81
N CYS A 454 12.07 8.23 4.70
CA CYS A 454 12.87 7.64 3.63
C CYS A 454 13.33 8.74 2.67
N LEU A 455 14.52 9.30 2.92
CA LEU A 455 15.15 10.24 2.01
C LEU A 455 15.77 9.49 0.81
N THR A 456 15.54 10.01 -0.39
CA THR A 456 16.08 9.45 -1.63
C THR A 456 16.85 10.50 -2.41
N THR A 457 17.77 10.04 -3.25
CA THR A 457 18.48 10.88 -4.23
C THR A 457 18.46 10.22 -5.60
N GLU A 458 18.59 11.01 -6.64
CA GLU A 458 18.63 10.55 -8.02
C GLU A 458 20.05 10.67 -8.57
N VAL A 459 20.46 9.70 -9.38
CA VAL A 459 21.70 9.77 -10.17
C VAL A 459 21.35 9.76 -11.65
N THR A 460 22.00 10.61 -12.43
CA THR A 460 21.76 10.73 -13.87
C THR A 460 23.05 10.57 -14.66
N ALA A 461 22.96 9.91 -15.81
CA ALA A 461 24.06 9.77 -16.75
C ALA A 461 23.52 9.78 -18.18
N PRO A 462 24.23 10.41 -19.14
CA PRO A 462 23.96 10.16 -20.56
C PRO A 462 24.13 8.67 -20.84
N PHE A 463 23.16 8.07 -21.52
CA PHE A 463 23.17 6.65 -21.85
C PHE A 463 23.50 6.44 -23.33
N ARG A 464 24.29 5.41 -23.65
CA ARG A 464 24.57 4.97 -25.03
C ARG A 464 24.33 3.48 -25.16
N GLY A 465 23.66 3.12 -26.25
CA GLY A 465 23.33 1.74 -26.58
C GLY A 465 21.83 1.48 -26.52
N ASP A 466 21.48 0.20 -26.48
CA ASP A 466 20.10 -0.27 -26.46
C ASP A 466 19.65 -0.60 -25.03
N ALA A 467 18.45 -0.16 -24.67
CA ALA A 467 17.92 -0.34 -23.31
C ALA A 467 17.58 -1.80 -23.00
N HIS A 468 17.14 -2.57 -23.99
CA HIS A 468 16.91 -4.01 -23.82
C HIS A 468 18.24 -4.73 -23.54
N HIS A 469 19.32 -4.39 -24.25
CA HIS A 469 20.66 -4.91 -23.93
C HIS A 469 21.14 -4.52 -22.52
N ALA A 470 20.86 -3.30 -22.04
CA ALA A 470 21.17 -2.91 -20.67
C ALA A 470 20.38 -3.74 -19.65
N TYR A 471 19.09 -4.00 -19.92
CA TYR A 471 18.26 -4.86 -19.09
C TYR A 471 18.77 -6.30 -19.04
N LEU A 472 19.17 -6.87 -20.18
CA LEU A 472 19.74 -8.21 -20.25
C LEU A 472 21.04 -8.34 -19.42
N ARG A 473 21.83 -7.27 -19.31
CA ARG A 473 22.98 -7.21 -18.40
C ARG A 473 22.54 -7.10 -16.95
N GLN A 474 21.59 -6.22 -16.64
CA GLN A 474 21.07 -6.02 -15.29
C GLN A 474 20.47 -7.30 -14.72
N ARG A 475 19.59 -8.00 -15.45
CA ARG A 475 18.96 -9.25 -14.98
C ARG A 475 19.97 -10.35 -14.66
N ARG A 476 21.12 -10.38 -15.35
CA ARG A 476 22.20 -11.35 -15.11
C ARG A 476 23.05 -10.98 -13.89
N LEU A 477 23.28 -9.68 -13.68
CA LEU A 477 24.11 -9.18 -12.58
C LEU A 477 23.35 -9.04 -11.25
N ASN A 478 22.06 -8.72 -11.32
CA ASN A 478 21.19 -8.49 -10.17
C ASN A 478 19.80 -9.10 -10.44
N PRO A 479 19.64 -10.43 -10.41
CA PRO A 479 18.33 -11.04 -10.55
C PRO A 479 17.45 -10.66 -9.35
N ALA A 480 16.19 -10.35 -9.59
CA ALA A 480 15.24 -9.98 -8.54
C ALA A 480 13.84 -10.57 -8.83
N PRO A 481 13.04 -10.88 -7.78
CA PRO A 481 11.73 -11.52 -7.94
C PRO A 481 10.70 -10.69 -8.70
N TYR A 482 10.80 -9.35 -8.65
CA TYR A 482 9.90 -8.42 -9.33
C TYR A 482 10.63 -7.56 -10.35
N SER A 483 11.60 -8.16 -11.06
CA SER A 483 12.26 -7.51 -12.18
C SER A 483 11.27 -7.22 -13.30
N ALA A 484 11.51 -6.14 -14.04
CA ALA A 484 10.70 -5.83 -15.22
C ALA A 484 11.48 -5.00 -16.23
N PHE A 485 11.17 -5.18 -17.50
CA PHE A 485 11.53 -4.28 -18.58
C PHE A 485 10.27 -3.76 -19.26
N LEU A 486 10.06 -2.45 -19.21
CA LEU A 486 8.92 -1.80 -19.85
C LEU A 486 9.42 -0.85 -20.93
N GLN A 487 9.01 -1.09 -22.16
CA GLN A 487 9.22 -0.20 -23.29
C GLN A 487 7.91 0.57 -23.51
N LEU A 488 7.91 1.87 -23.21
CA LEU A 488 6.70 2.68 -23.07
C LEU A 488 6.78 3.94 -23.93
N GLY A 489 7.09 3.76 -25.23
CA GLY A 489 7.31 4.85 -26.18
C GLY A 489 8.65 5.56 -25.90
N PRO A 490 8.65 6.85 -25.54
CA PRO A 490 9.89 7.59 -25.27
C PRO A 490 10.55 7.20 -23.94
N THR A 491 9.84 6.51 -23.04
CA THR A 491 10.34 6.11 -21.74
C THR A 491 10.55 4.60 -21.70
N GLN A 492 11.68 4.17 -21.14
CA GLN A 492 12.02 2.77 -20.93
C GLN A 492 12.35 2.59 -19.45
N VAL A 493 11.73 1.59 -18.82
CA VAL A 493 11.89 1.30 -17.39
C VAL A 493 12.62 -0.03 -17.24
N LEU A 494 13.72 0.01 -16.49
CA LEU A 494 14.55 -1.14 -16.14
C LEU A 494 14.45 -1.35 -14.64
N CYS A 495 13.69 -2.36 -14.21
CA CYS A 495 13.40 -2.65 -12.82
C CYS A 495 14.09 -3.95 -12.38
N SER A 496 14.66 -3.91 -11.18
CA SER A 496 15.27 -5.04 -10.48
C SER A 496 14.86 -5.01 -9.01
N SER A 497 13.54 -4.91 -8.76
CA SER A 497 13.00 -4.78 -7.40
C SER A 497 12.97 -6.12 -6.67
N PRO A 498 13.48 -6.19 -5.43
CA PRO A 498 13.29 -7.34 -4.55
C PRO A 498 11.93 -7.34 -3.84
N GLU A 499 11.22 -6.22 -3.87
CA GLU A 499 10.12 -5.94 -2.96
C GLU A 499 8.76 -5.94 -3.67
N ARG A 500 7.76 -6.52 -3.00
CA ARG A 500 6.36 -6.51 -3.46
C ARG A 500 5.64 -5.37 -2.76
N PHE A 501 5.19 -4.41 -3.56
CA PHE A 501 4.31 -3.36 -3.05
C PHE A 501 2.95 -3.93 -2.59
N LEU A 502 2.19 -4.52 -3.51
CA LEU A 502 0.85 -5.05 -3.22
C LEU A 502 0.51 -6.23 -4.12
N ARG A 503 -0.11 -7.26 -3.56
CA ARG A 503 -0.80 -8.32 -4.29
C ARG A 503 -2.24 -8.41 -3.77
N ILE A 504 -3.18 -8.48 -4.70
CA ILE A 504 -4.59 -8.76 -4.41
C ILE A 504 -4.93 -10.03 -5.18
N ASP A 505 -5.40 -11.06 -4.49
CA ASP A 505 -5.82 -12.31 -5.12
C ASP A 505 -7.29 -12.29 -5.55
N GLU A 506 -7.77 -13.42 -6.09
CA GLU A 506 -9.13 -13.53 -6.64
C GLU A 506 -10.22 -13.49 -5.56
N ASP A 507 -9.88 -13.87 -4.32
CA ASP A 507 -10.76 -13.81 -3.16
C ASP A 507 -10.77 -12.41 -2.52
N GLY A 508 -9.95 -11.50 -3.03
CA GLY A 508 -9.78 -10.14 -2.51
C GLY A 508 -8.87 -10.08 -1.30
N ALA A 509 -8.10 -11.14 -0.99
CA ALA A 509 -7.10 -11.08 0.04
C ALA A 509 -5.94 -10.20 -0.42
N VAL A 510 -5.52 -9.31 0.47
CA VAL A 510 -4.48 -8.31 0.20
C VAL A 510 -3.22 -8.70 0.95
N GLU A 511 -2.10 -8.72 0.23
CA GLU A 511 -0.78 -8.99 0.78
C GLU A 511 0.20 -7.90 0.35
N SER A 512 0.94 -7.36 1.32
CA SER A 512 2.07 -6.47 1.09
C SER A 512 3.29 -7.04 1.83
N ARG A 513 4.49 -6.83 1.28
CA ARG A 513 5.75 -7.26 1.89
C ARG A 513 6.75 -6.11 1.85
N PRO A 514 6.52 -5.06 2.67
CA PRO A 514 7.45 -3.95 2.82
C PRO A 514 8.76 -4.37 3.49
#